data_AF-A0AB33J9I3-F1
#
_entry.id   AF-A0AB33J9I3-F1
#
_cell.length_a   1.000
_cell.length_b   1.000
_cell.length_c   1.000
_cell.angle_alpha   90.00
_cell.angle_beta   90.00
_cell.angle_gamma   90.00
#
_symmetry.space_group_name_H-M   'P 1'
#
loop_
_entity.id
_entity.type
_entity.pdbx_description
1 polymer ?
#
loop_
_entity_poly.entity_id
_entity_poly.type
_entity_poly.pdbx_seq_one_letter_code
_entity_poly.pdbx_strand_id
1 'polypeptide(L)'
;MKLRINNKDMAALFDKAKWTFSLTAEELLYLKSTLNEIETCSWQEDSSLGIHNGIAAFGLCTKPTGDNIALIEKFINTEAFCDSITATALKVLCSNSYWNLAAKYEDLLCKFINIDDETYEGTIRTAISCMGSYCHTTKNKTYISQLLSLFNKALSTYKDDEFQIPDIETLYNSLESVIWGNEYPKGRRVTFGDMKIPDDISEEVIKRIQSIIQ
;
A
#
# COMPACT_ATOMS: atom_id res chain seq x y z
N MET A 1 28.23 -9.35 -3.36
CA MET A 1 27.90 -10.79 -3.25
C MET A 1 26.80 -11.07 -4.27
N LYS A 2 26.92 -12.05 -5.18
CA LYS A 2 25.81 -12.38 -6.09
C LYS A 2 24.78 -13.15 -5.29
N LEU A 3 23.69 -12.49 -4.93
CA LEU A 3 22.53 -13.12 -4.30
C LEU A 3 22.05 -14.26 -5.21
N ARG A 4 21.94 -15.49 -4.68
CA ARG A 4 21.33 -16.62 -5.41
C ARG A 4 19.81 -16.51 -5.31
N ILE A 5 19.29 -15.40 -5.85
CA ILE A 5 17.86 -15.10 -5.89
C ILE A 5 17.48 -15.02 -7.36
N ASN A 6 16.30 -15.51 -7.69
CA ASN A 6 15.65 -15.16 -8.94
C ASN A 6 14.16 -14.86 -8.66
N ASN A 7 13.54 -14.10 -9.54
CA ASN A 7 12.14 -13.71 -9.41
C ASN A 7 11.19 -14.91 -9.25
N LYS A 8 11.47 -16.07 -9.87
CA LYS A 8 10.58 -17.24 -9.75
C LYS A 8 10.52 -17.78 -8.33
N ASP A 9 11.66 -17.82 -7.65
CA ASP A 9 11.72 -18.30 -6.26
C ASP A 9 10.94 -17.35 -5.33
N MET A 10 11.13 -16.04 -5.47
CA MET A 10 10.38 -15.05 -4.68
C MET A 10 8.89 -15.06 -4.99
N ALA A 11 8.51 -15.17 -6.26
CA ALA A 11 7.12 -15.27 -6.67
C ALA A 11 6.44 -16.54 -6.12
N ALA A 12 7.15 -17.68 -6.10
CA ALA A 12 6.63 -18.93 -5.54
C ALA A 12 6.40 -18.83 -4.02
N LEU A 13 7.34 -18.20 -3.29
CA LEU A 13 7.17 -17.93 -1.86
C LEU A 13 5.97 -17.01 -1.61
N PHE A 14 5.82 -15.95 -2.41
CA PHE A 14 4.70 -15.04 -2.28
C PHE A 14 3.36 -15.70 -2.61
N ASP A 15 3.25 -16.47 -3.70
CA ASP A 15 2.02 -17.16 -4.05
C ASP A 15 1.58 -18.12 -2.94
N LYS A 16 2.52 -18.90 -2.39
CA LYS A 16 2.25 -19.76 -1.23
C LYS A 16 1.80 -18.97 0.00
N ALA A 17 2.52 -17.90 0.35
CA ALA A 17 2.20 -17.05 1.50
C ALA A 17 0.82 -16.38 1.36
N LYS A 18 0.47 -15.92 0.15
CA LYS A 18 -0.81 -15.27 -0.16
C LYS A 18 -2.02 -16.14 0.14
N TRP A 19 -1.93 -17.45 -0.13
CA TRP A 19 -3.06 -18.37 0.04
C TRP A 19 -3.09 -19.07 1.38
N THR A 20 -1.91 -19.29 1.99
CA THR A 20 -1.81 -20.10 3.21
C THR A 20 -1.45 -19.30 4.46
N PHE A 21 -1.01 -18.05 4.30
CA PHE A 21 -0.45 -17.22 5.37
C PHE A 21 0.68 -17.92 6.14
N SER A 22 1.40 -18.82 5.46
CA SER A 22 2.42 -19.65 6.07
C SER A 22 3.54 -20.00 5.09
N LEU A 23 4.74 -20.11 5.63
CA LEU A 23 5.93 -20.67 4.99
C LEU A 23 6.57 -21.64 5.98
N THR A 24 7.38 -22.58 5.49
CA THR A 24 8.16 -23.46 6.37
C THR A 24 9.22 -22.66 7.12
N ALA A 25 9.75 -23.21 8.22
CA ALA A 25 10.82 -22.56 8.97
C ALA A 25 12.07 -22.31 8.10
N GLU A 26 12.39 -23.23 7.18
CA GLU A 26 13.51 -23.10 6.25
C GLU A 26 13.28 -22.00 5.22
N GLU A 27 12.08 -21.92 4.63
CA GLU A 27 11.69 -20.86 3.70
C GLU A 27 11.73 -19.48 4.37
N LEU A 28 11.22 -19.38 5.60
CA LEU A 28 11.28 -18.14 6.38
C LEU A 28 12.71 -17.73 6.73
N LEU A 29 13.56 -18.68 7.11
CA LEU A 29 14.96 -18.41 7.41
C LEU A 29 15.70 -17.95 6.17
N TYR A 30 15.50 -18.63 5.04
CA TYR A 30 16.05 -18.23 3.75
C TYR A 30 15.62 -16.81 3.38
N LEU A 31 14.32 -16.52 3.47
CA LEU A 31 13.76 -15.22 3.13
C LEU A 31 14.29 -14.12 4.06
N LYS A 32 14.34 -14.37 5.37
CA LYS A 32 14.86 -13.41 6.35
C LYS A 32 16.34 -13.11 6.11
N SER A 33 17.18 -14.13 5.91
CA SER A 33 18.60 -13.92 5.62
C SER A 33 18.79 -13.16 4.32
N THR A 34 18.05 -13.54 3.29
CA THR A 34 18.06 -12.87 1.98
C THR A 34 17.71 -11.39 2.08
N LEU A 35 16.59 -11.05 2.72
CA LEU A 35 16.17 -9.66 2.88
C LEU A 35 17.16 -8.86 3.73
N ASN A 36 17.82 -9.47 4.73
CA ASN A 36 18.83 -8.79 5.54
C ASN A 36 20.04 -8.33 4.71
N GLU A 37 20.44 -9.08 3.69
CA GLU A 37 21.63 -8.78 2.88
C GLU A 37 21.43 -7.66 1.84
N ILE A 38 20.19 -7.25 1.60
CA ILE A 38 19.85 -6.24 0.60
C ILE A 38 19.92 -4.84 1.24
N GLU A 39 20.86 -4.01 0.79
CA GLU A 39 21.03 -2.63 1.26
C GLU A 39 20.50 -1.59 0.26
N THR A 40 20.55 -1.89 -1.04
CA THR A 40 19.99 -1.05 -2.12
C THR A 40 19.42 -1.95 -3.21
N CYS A 41 18.43 -1.46 -3.94
CA CYS A 41 17.89 -2.16 -5.11
C CYS A 41 17.22 -1.19 -6.09
N SER A 42 17.74 -1.17 -7.32
CA SER A 42 17.12 -0.47 -8.45
C SER A 42 15.87 -1.20 -8.96
N TRP A 43 15.07 -0.52 -9.79
CA TRP A 43 13.88 -1.11 -10.38
C TRP A 43 14.20 -2.27 -11.34
N GLN A 44 15.35 -2.23 -12.05
CA GLN A 44 15.78 -3.33 -12.93
C GLN A 44 16.16 -4.58 -12.13
N GLU A 45 16.83 -4.37 -10.99
CA GLU A 45 17.18 -5.46 -10.08
C GLU A 45 15.93 -6.06 -9.45
N ASP A 46 14.99 -5.25 -8.97
CA ASP A 46 13.74 -5.76 -8.39
C ASP A 46 12.91 -6.52 -9.43
N SER A 47 12.83 -6.04 -10.67
CA SER A 47 12.16 -6.76 -11.77
C SER A 47 12.79 -8.14 -12.04
N SER A 48 14.11 -8.25 -11.87
CA SER A 48 14.86 -9.50 -12.09
C SER A 48 14.84 -10.45 -10.89
N LEU A 49 14.75 -9.92 -9.67
CA LEU A 49 14.90 -10.65 -8.41
C LEU A 49 13.57 -10.89 -7.67
N GLY A 50 12.56 -10.05 -7.92
CA GLY A 50 11.25 -10.12 -7.25
C GLY A 50 11.31 -9.79 -5.76
N ILE A 51 12.11 -8.80 -5.35
CA ILE A 51 12.34 -8.50 -3.93
C ILE A 51 11.05 -8.03 -3.24
N HIS A 52 10.21 -7.25 -3.94
CA HIS A 52 8.89 -6.87 -3.44
C HIS A 52 8.04 -8.10 -3.04
N ASN A 53 8.05 -9.18 -3.84
CA ASN A 53 7.33 -10.42 -3.52
C ASN A 53 7.89 -11.06 -2.23
N GLY A 54 9.21 -11.05 -2.06
CA GLY A 54 9.85 -11.52 -0.83
C GLY A 54 9.41 -10.71 0.40
N ILE A 55 9.37 -9.39 0.30
CA ILE A 55 8.91 -8.51 1.39
C ILE A 55 7.44 -8.82 1.76
N ALA A 56 6.57 -8.95 0.75
CA ALA A 56 5.16 -9.29 0.97
C ALA A 56 5.00 -10.68 1.61
N ALA A 57 5.71 -11.69 1.10
CA ALA A 57 5.67 -13.05 1.66
C ALA A 57 6.11 -13.06 3.14
N PHE A 58 7.16 -12.31 3.47
CA PHE A 58 7.65 -12.16 4.84
C PHE A 58 6.60 -11.51 5.74
N GLY A 59 5.99 -10.42 5.29
CA GLY A 59 4.95 -9.70 6.02
C GLY A 59 3.72 -10.56 6.32
N LEU A 60 3.29 -11.40 5.36
CA LEU A 60 2.14 -12.30 5.53
C LEU A 60 2.40 -13.45 6.51
N CYS A 61 3.64 -13.90 6.63
CA CYS A 61 3.98 -15.13 7.36
C CYS A 61 4.66 -14.89 8.71
N THR A 62 4.86 -13.63 9.10
CA THR A 62 5.56 -13.27 10.33
C THR A 62 4.78 -12.26 11.16
N LYS A 63 5.11 -12.22 12.46
CA LYS A 63 4.56 -11.23 13.39
C LYS A 63 5.45 -9.98 13.45
N PRO A 64 4.88 -8.80 13.76
CA PRO A 64 5.62 -7.54 13.90
C PRO A 64 6.42 -7.48 15.20
N THR A 65 7.49 -8.26 15.32
CA THR A 65 8.50 -8.10 16.39
C THR A 65 9.42 -6.92 16.06
N GLY A 66 10.17 -6.41 17.04
CA GLY A 66 11.13 -5.32 16.82
C GLY A 66 12.11 -5.61 15.67
N ASP A 67 12.71 -6.80 15.66
CA ASP A 67 13.63 -7.22 14.60
C ASP A 67 12.97 -7.31 13.22
N ASN A 68 11.73 -7.82 13.15
CA ASN A 68 11.02 -7.96 11.88
C ASN A 68 10.58 -6.59 11.35
N ILE A 69 10.15 -5.69 12.24
CA ILE A 69 9.83 -4.31 11.88
C ILE A 69 11.07 -3.61 11.32
N ALA A 70 12.19 -3.63 12.05
CA ALA A 70 13.43 -3.00 11.62
C ALA A 70 13.93 -3.52 10.25
N LEU A 71 13.76 -4.84 10.01
CA LEU A 71 14.08 -5.44 8.72
C LEU A 71 13.23 -4.87 7.57
N ILE A 72 11.94 -4.61 7.79
CA ILE A 72 11.06 -4.07 6.74
C ILE A 72 11.19 -2.56 6.62
N GLU A 73 11.40 -1.84 7.73
CA GLU A 73 11.54 -0.38 7.74
C GLU A 73 12.67 0.12 6.83
N LYS A 74 13.78 -0.61 6.71
CA LYS A 74 14.88 -0.18 5.83
C LYS A 74 14.44 0.00 4.37
N PHE A 75 13.46 -0.78 3.92
CA PHE A 75 12.97 -0.77 2.55
C PHE A 75 12.07 0.43 2.21
N ILE A 76 11.72 1.28 3.18
CA ILE A 76 10.96 2.52 2.92
C ILE A 76 11.88 3.72 2.56
N ASN A 77 13.18 3.49 2.42
CA ASN A 77 14.14 4.52 2.01
C ASN A 77 14.15 4.70 0.48
N THR A 78 13.54 5.78 0.00
CA THR A 78 13.44 6.14 -1.43
C THR A 78 14.78 6.50 -2.09
N GLU A 79 15.84 6.74 -1.33
CA GLU A 79 17.18 6.94 -1.91
C GLU A 79 17.86 5.60 -2.27
N ALA A 80 17.43 4.51 -1.63
CA ALA A 80 18.05 3.19 -1.74
C ALA A 80 17.20 2.17 -2.53
N PHE A 81 15.88 2.36 -2.56
CA PHE A 81 14.93 1.37 -3.06
C PHE A 81 13.91 1.97 -4.02
N CYS A 82 13.61 1.24 -5.09
CA CYS A 82 12.59 1.64 -6.06
C CYS A 82 11.17 1.63 -5.48
N ASP A 83 10.23 2.19 -6.26
CA ASP A 83 8.82 2.34 -5.89
C ASP A 83 8.13 1.03 -5.49
N SER A 84 8.28 -0.04 -6.27
CA SER A 84 7.67 -1.35 -5.98
C SER A 84 8.07 -1.91 -4.60
N ILE A 85 9.36 -1.78 -4.24
CA ILE A 85 9.89 -2.22 -2.96
C ILE A 85 9.37 -1.32 -1.83
N THR A 86 9.47 0.00 -2.02
CA THR A 86 9.04 1.00 -1.03
C THR A 86 7.55 0.86 -0.73
N ALA A 87 6.71 0.79 -1.77
CA ALA A 87 5.28 0.55 -1.68
C ALA A 87 4.97 -0.75 -0.94
N THR A 88 5.66 -1.84 -1.27
CA THR A 88 5.39 -3.13 -0.63
C THR A 88 5.80 -3.17 0.84
N ALA A 89 6.93 -2.56 1.19
CA ALA A 89 7.35 -2.40 2.57
C ALA A 89 6.36 -1.55 3.37
N LEU A 90 5.93 -0.41 2.81
CA LEU A 90 4.91 0.45 3.42
C LEU A 90 3.60 -0.31 3.63
N LYS A 91 3.18 -1.13 2.66
CA LYS A 91 2.00 -1.99 2.75
C LYS A 91 2.11 -3.01 3.88
N VAL A 92 3.25 -3.70 3.99
CA VAL A 92 3.49 -4.68 5.07
C VAL A 92 3.40 -4.02 6.44
N LEU A 93 4.02 -2.86 6.60
CA LEU A 93 4.00 -2.12 7.86
C LEU A 93 2.58 -1.63 8.20
N CYS A 94 1.90 -0.99 7.27
CA CYS A 94 0.74 -0.16 7.58
C CYS A 94 -0.63 -0.82 7.29
N SER A 95 -0.72 -1.77 6.36
CA SER A 95 -2.01 -2.33 5.97
C SER A 95 -2.62 -3.21 7.06
N ASN A 96 -3.95 -3.11 7.22
CA ASN A 96 -4.74 -3.98 8.09
C ASN A 96 -4.60 -5.47 7.76
N SER A 97 -4.31 -5.79 6.49
CA SER A 97 -4.13 -7.18 6.02
C SER A 97 -2.74 -7.77 6.35
N TYR A 98 -1.85 -6.96 6.93
CA TYR A 98 -0.50 -7.31 7.36
C TYR A 98 -0.34 -6.98 8.84
N TRP A 99 0.57 -6.07 9.19
CA TRP A 99 0.90 -5.78 10.58
C TRP A 99 0.08 -4.67 11.21
N ASN A 100 -0.67 -3.89 10.42
CA ASN A 100 -1.57 -2.85 10.90
C ASN A 100 -0.90 -1.83 11.85
N LEU A 101 0.31 -1.37 11.49
CA LEU A 101 1.08 -0.41 12.29
C LEU A 101 0.92 1.03 11.83
N ALA A 102 -0.09 1.36 11.02
CA ALA A 102 -0.27 2.70 10.43
C ALA A 102 -0.17 3.86 11.45
N ALA A 103 -0.67 3.66 12.69
CA ALA A 103 -0.57 4.65 13.77
C ALA A 103 0.86 5.05 14.14
N LYS A 104 1.86 4.18 13.89
CA LYS A 104 3.29 4.48 14.12
C LYS A 104 3.93 5.24 12.96
N TYR A 105 3.28 5.25 11.80
CA TYR A 105 3.83 5.76 10.55
C TYR A 105 2.97 6.90 9.97
N GLU A 106 2.15 7.58 10.78
CA GLU A 106 1.25 8.66 10.33
C GLU A 106 2.00 9.75 9.57
N ASP A 107 3.09 10.27 10.15
CA ASP A 107 3.93 11.30 9.52
C ASP A 107 4.54 10.82 8.21
N LEU A 108 4.97 9.55 8.16
CA LEU A 108 5.55 8.96 6.96
C LEU A 108 4.50 8.76 5.86
N LEU A 109 3.29 8.31 6.21
CA LEU A 109 2.16 8.20 5.29
C LEU A 109 1.82 9.57 4.72
N CYS A 110 1.73 10.61 5.56
CA CYS A 110 1.53 11.98 5.11
C CYS A 110 2.66 12.47 4.20
N LYS A 111 3.92 12.14 4.52
CA LYS A 111 5.07 12.47 3.66
C LYS A 111 4.92 11.85 2.27
N PHE A 112 4.60 10.56 2.19
CA PHE A 112 4.45 9.86 0.90
C PHE A 112 3.23 10.33 0.11
N ILE A 113 2.09 10.59 0.77
CA ILE A 113 0.89 11.13 0.11
C ILE A 113 1.18 12.47 -0.59
N ASN A 114 2.09 13.27 -0.04
CA ASN A 114 2.41 14.60 -0.54
C ASN A 114 3.74 14.66 -1.33
N ILE A 115 4.33 13.52 -1.68
CA ILE A 115 5.55 13.52 -2.50
C ILE A 115 5.19 14.01 -3.91
N ASP A 116 6.02 14.89 -4.46
CA ASP A 116 5.90 15.43 -5.82
C ASP A 116 6.88 14.71 -6.74
N ASP A 117 6.75 13.38 -6.80
CA ASP A 117 7.62 12.50 -7.59
C ASP A 117 6.77 11.39 -8.24
N GLU A 118 6.48 11.54 -9.52
CA GLU A 118 5.72 10.60 -10.34
C GLU A 118 6.40 9.22 -10.43
N THR A 119 7.70 9.11 -10.13
CA THR A 119 8.37 7.80 -10.13
C THR A 119 7.96 6.91 -8.95
N TYR A 120 7.23 7.46 -7.96
CA TYR A 120 6.76 6.78 -6.74
C TYR A 120 5.24 6.65 -6.65
N GLU A 121 4.53 6.62 -7.77
CA GLU A 121 3.06 6.45 -7.82
C GLU A 121 2.54 5.26 -6.99
N GLY A 122 3.21 4.10 -7.02
CA GLY A 122 2.80 2.92 -6.26
C GLY A 122 2.89 3.13 -4.75
N THR A 123 3.92 3.84 -4.30
CA THR A 123 4.11 4.23 -2.90
C THR A 123 3.05 5.24 -2.47
N ILE A 124 2.76 6.25 -3.30
CA ILE A 124 1.68 7.22 -3.06
C ILE A 124 0.34 6.49 -2.89
N ARG A 125 -0.03 5.64 -3.86
CA ARG A 125 -1.29 4.88 -3.83
C ARG A 125 -1.39 3.97 -2.60
N THR A 126 -0.28 3.35 -2.22
CA THR A 126 -0.22 2.54 -0.99
C THR A 126 -0.41 3.39 0.26
N ALA A 127 0.23 4.55 0.34
CA ALA A 127 0.10 5.47 1.47
C ALA A 127 -1.34 5.98 1.62
N ILE A 128 -1.99 6.37 0.51
CA ILE A 128 -3.40 6.77 0.46
C ILE A 128 -4.31 5.64 0.97
N SER A 129 -4.08 4.41 0.53
CA SER A 129 -4.89 3.24 0.93
C SER A 129 -4.72 2.89 2.41
N CYS A 130 -3.48 2.95 2.91
CA CYS A 130 -3.19 2.73 4.33
C CYS A 130 -3.80 3.83 5.20
N MET A 131 -3.75 5.08 4.76
CA MET A 131 -4.36 6.21 5.46
C MET A 131 -5.89 6.07 5.55
N GLY A 132 -6.57 5.62 4.48
CA GLY A 132 -8.01 5.36 4.52
C GLY A 132 -8.38 4.27 5.53
N SER A 133 -7.61 3.18 5.54
CA SER A 133 -7.78 2.07 6.50
C SER A 133 -7.54 2.51 7.95
N TYR A 134 -6.54 3.36 8.18
CA TYR A 134 -6.26 3.96 9.48
C TYR A 134 -7.39 4.91 9.92
N CYS A 135 -7.86 5.77 9.02
CA CYS A 135 -8.96 6.69 9.28
C CYS A 135 -10.28 5.97 9.58
N HIS A 136 -10.48 4.75 9.07
CA HIS A 136 -11.62 3.93 9.44
C HIS A 136 -11.68 3.65 10.95
N THR A 137 -10.54 3.32 11.56
CA THR A 137 -10.48 2.95 12.99
C THR A 137 -10.41 4.17 13.90
N THR A 138 -9.68 5.21 13.50
CA THR A 138 -9.45 6.39 14.34
C THR A 138 -10.46 7.50 14.15
N LYS A 139 -11.16 7.52 13.01
CA LYS A 139 -12.02 8.63 12.59
C LYS A 139 -11.31 9.98 12.62
N ASN A 140 -10.00 10.00 12.33
CA ASN A 140 -9.19 11.22 12.33
C ASN A 140 -9.67 12.19 11.23
N LYS A 141 -10.39 13.24 11.64
CA LYS A 141 -11.01 14.22 10.75
C LYS A 141 -10.00 14.97 9.87
N THR A 142 -8.78 15.21 10.36
CA THR A 142 -7.74 15.92 9.61
C THR A 142 -7.33 15.13 8.38
N TYR A 143 -7.02 13.84 8.55
CA TYR A 143 -6.60 12.98 7.44
C TYR A 143 -7.75 12.62 6.51
N ILE A 144 -8.97 12.43 7.04
CA ILE A 144 -10.16 12.25 6.20
C ILE A 144 -10.39 13.50 5.32
N SER A 145 -10.22 14.70 5.87
CA SER A 145 -10.33 15.95 5.11
C SER A 145 -9.24 16.07 4.05
N GLN A 146 -8.01 15.65 4.35
CA GLN A 146 -6.91 15.62 3.38
C GLN A 146 -7.23 14.68 2.21
N LEU A 147 -7.68 13.46 2.48
CA LEU A 147 -8.07 12.49 1.45
C LEU A 147 -9.21 13.02 0.55
N LEU A 148 -10.23 13.63 1.16
CA LEU A 148 -11.34 14.23 0.41
C LEU A 148 -10.87 15.42 -0.45
N SER A 149 -9.97 16.25 0.07
CA SER A 149 -9.39 17.37 -0.69
C SER A 149 -8.61 16.89 -1.91
N LEU A 150 -7.77 15.86 -1.75
CA LEU A 150 -7.02 15.24 -2.84
C LEU A 150 -7.95 14.63 -3.89
N PHE A 151 -8.99 13.90 -3.46
CA PHE A 151 -10.01 13.35 -4.35
C PHE A 151 -10.69 14.44 -5.17
N ASN A 152 -11.18 15.51 -4.52
CA ASN A 152 -11.84 16.62 -5.22
C ASN A 152 -10.90 17.34 -6.20
N LYS A 153 -9.63 17.51 -5.83
CA LYS A 153 -8.62 18.10 -6.71
C LYS A 153 -8.44 17.24 -7.95
N ALA A 154 -8.18 15.93 -7.77
CA ALA A 154 -7.98 14.99 -8.87
C ALA A 154 -9.20 14.95 -9.81
N LEU A 155 -10.41 14.92 -9.26
CA LEU A 155 -11.65 14.95 -10.04
C LEU A 155 -11.84 16.27 -10.79
N SER A 156 -11.48 17.41 -10.20
CA SER A 156 -11.59 18.72 -10.85
C SER A 156 -10.60 18.91 -12.01
N THR A 157 -9.48 18.20 -11.98
CA THR A 157 -8.45 18.24 -13.01
C THR A 157 -8.60 17.15 -14.07
N TYR A 158 -9.53 16.21 -13.86
CA TYR A 158 -9.83 15.13 -14.79
C TYR A 158 -10.35 15.66 -16.13
N LYS A 159 -9.74 15.19 -17.23
CA LYS A 159 -10.03 15.61 -18.60
C LYS A 159 -10.19 14.40 -19.54
N ASP A 160 -10.92 13.39 -19.08
CA ASP A 160 -11.11 12.12 -19.81
C ASP A 160 -9.79 11.42 -20.15
N ASP A 161 -8.81 11.59 -19.26
CA ASP A 161 -7.48 10.99 -19.38
C ASP A 161 -7.43 9.69 -18.58
N GLU A 162 -7.32 8.56 -19.28
CA GLU A 162 -7.29 7.22 -18.69
C GLU A 162 -6.13 7.05 -17.70
N PHE A 163 -5.02 7.80 -17.86
CA PHE A 163 -3.88 7.74 -16.94
C PHE A 163 -4.19 8.30 -15.55
N GLN A 164 -5.24 9.12 -15.41
CA GLN A 164 -5.64 9.71 -14.12
C GLN A 164 -6.64 8.84 -13.35
N ILE A 165 -7.26 7.86 -14.02
CA ILE A 165 -8.28 6.98 -13.41
C ILE A 165 -7.72 6.22 -12.19
N PRO A 166 -6.52 5.59 -12.23
CA PRO A 166 -6.01 4.83 -11.09
C PRO A 166 -5.83 5.66 -9.81
N ASP A 167 -5.47 6.94 -9.94
CA ASP A 167 -5.27 7.83 -8.79
C ASP A 167 -6.60 8.27 -8.19
N ILE A 168 -7.56 8.64 -9.04
CA ILE A 168 -8.93 8.98 -8.62
C ILE A 168 -9.59 7.76 -7.97
N GLU A 169 -9.44 6.59 -8.56
CA GLU A 169 -9.95 5.32 -8.03
C GLU A 169 -9.31 4.99 -6.68
N THR A 170 -7.99 5.16 -6.53
CA THR A 170 -7.31 4.91 -5.25
C THR A 170 -7.81 5.85 -4.16
N LEU A 171 -7.97 7.14 -4.46
CA LEU A 171 -8.53 8.12 -3.54
C LEU A 171 -9.97 7.80 -3.16
N TYR A 172 -10.81 7.46 -4.13
CA TYR A 172 -12.20 7.08 -3.90
C TYR A 172 -12.32 5.80 -3.06
N ASN A 173 -11.57 4.76 -3.38
CA ASN A 173 -11.50 3.51 -2.62
C ASN A 173 -11.00 3.75 -1.18
N SER A 174 -10.10 4.71 -0.98
CA SER A 174 -9.66 5.13 0.35
C SER A 174 -10.79 5.78 1.14
N LEU A 175 -11.61 6.65 0.52
CA LEU A 175 -12.82 7.21 1.13
C LEU A 175 -13.85 6.11 1.47
N GLU A 176 -14.10 5.16 0.58
CA GLU A 176 -14.97 4.02 0.90
C GLU A 176 -14.44 3.24 2.11
N SER A 177 -13.12 3.06 2.19
CA SER A 177 -12.47 2.38 3.31
C SER A 177 -12.65 3.15 4.63
N VAL A 178 -12.67 4.48 4.64
CA VAL A 178 -12.99 5.26 5.85
C VAL A 178 -14.37 4.88 6.41
N ILE A 179 -15.35 4.66 5.54
CA ILE A 179 -16.72 4.31 5.91
C ILE A 179 -16.79 2.85 6.38
N TRP A 180 -16.33 1.92 5.55
CA TRP A 180 -16.62 0.49 5.71
C TRP A 180 -15.43 -0.38 6.11
N GLY A 181 -14.22 0.18 6.17
CA GLY A 181 -13.01 -0.58 6.49
C GLY A 181 -12.78 -1.69 5.47
N ASN A 182 -12.73 -2.94 5.95
CA ASN A 182 -12.59 -4.14 5.12
C ASN A 182 -13.93 -4.81 4.79
N GLU A 183 -15.07 -4.19 5.13
CA GLU A 183 -16.39 -4.74 4.84
C GLU A 183 -16.85 -4.40 3.41
N TYR A 184 -17.62 -5.29 2.79
CA TYR A 184 -18.13 -5.15 1.43
C TYR A 184 -19.67 -5.14 1.41
N PRO A 185 -20.32 -4.10 1.96
CA PRO A 185 -21.78 -3.98 1.88
C PRO A 185 -22.23 -3.69 0.45
N LYS A 186 -23.51 -3.94 0.15
CA LYS A 186 -24.10 -3.75 -1.20
C LYS A 186 -23.90 -2.34 -1.80
N GLY A 187 -23.67 -1.33 -0.97
CA GLY A 187 -23.43 0.05 -1.40
C GLY A 187 -21.97 0.41 -1.65
N ARG A 188 -21.03 -0.51 -1.38
CA ARG A 188 -19.60 -0.33 -1.64
C ARG A 188 -19.28 -0.80 -3.06
N ARG A 189 -18.51 -0.01 -3.80
CA ARG A 189 -18.08 -0.35 -5.14
C ARG A 189 -16.56 -0.36 -5.20
N VAL A 190 -16.00 -1.56 -5.12
CA VAL A 190 -14.56 -1.76 -5.34
C VAL A 190 -14.35 -2.10 -6.80
N THR A 191 -13.82 -1.15 -7.56
CA THR A 191 -13.30 -1.35 -8.91
C THR A 191 -11.80 -1.64 -8.84
N PHE A 192 -11.28 -2.34 -9.86
CA PHE A 192 -9.86 -2.67 -10.00
C PHE A 192 -9.34 -2.24 -11.37
N GLY A 193 -9.14 -0.93 -11.57
CA GLY A 193 -8.67 -0.38 -12.84
C GLY A 193 -9.77 -0.18 -13.88
N ASP A 194 -11.03 -0.27 -13.48
CA ASP A 194 -12.20 -0.23 -14.37
C ASP A 194 -13.22 0.86 -13.96
N MET A 195 -12.79 1.84 -13.16
CA MET A 195 -13.65 2.93 -12.70
C MET A 195 -14.07 3.84 -13.86
N LYS A 196 -15.38 4.02 -14.03
CA LYS A 196 -15.97 4.98 -14.98
C LYS A 196 -16.29 6.29 -14.29
N ILE A 197 -15.63 7.37 -14.70
CA ILE A 197 -15.82 8.70 -14.11
C ILE A 197 -16.76 9.52 -15.00
N PRO A 198 -17.80 10.18 -14.45
CA PRO A 198 -18.17 10.27 -13.03
C PRO A 198 -19.14 9.18 -12.55
N ASP A 199 -19.63 8.30 -13.44
CA ASP A 199 -20.74 7.36 -13.18
C ASP A 199 -20.55 6.46 -11.96
N ASP A 200 -19.31 6.09 -11.64
CA ASP A 200 -18.98 5.18 -10.56
C ASP A 200 -18.79 5.87 -9.20
N ILE A 201 -18.82 7.21 -9.17
CA ILE A 201 -18.69 8.01 -7.95
C ILE A 201 -20.05 8.14 -7.27
N SER A 202 -20.20 7.52 -6.10
CA SER A 202 -21.44 7.60 -5.31
C SER A 202 -21.53 8.91 -4.53
N GLU A 203 -22.55 9.73 -4.83
CA GLU A 203 -22.87 10.90 -4.01
C GLU A 203 -23.12 10.56 -2.54
N GLU A 204 -23.66 9.36 -2.26
CA GLU A 204 -23.93 8.93 -0.89
C GLU A 204 -22.62 8.72 -0.11
N VAL A 205 -21.59 8.15 -0.75
CA VAL A 205 -20.25 8.02 -0.15
C VAL A 205 -19.69 9.40 0.18
N ILE A 206 -19.77 10.35 -0.75
CA ILE A 206 -19.27 11.72 -0.53
C ILE A 206 -20.01 12.40 0.63
N LYS A 207 -21.35 12.31 0.67
CA LYS A 207 -22.18 12.87 1.76
C LYS A 207 -21.83 12.25 3.12
N ARG A 208 -21.61 10.93 3.18
CA ARG A 208 -21.19 10.24 4.41
C ARG A 208 -19.82 10.71 4.90
N ILE A 209 -18.85 10.87 4.00
CA ILE A 209 -17.52 11.41 4.36
C ILE A 209 -17.63 12.82 4.92
N GLN A 210 -18.39 13.70 4.25
CA GLN A 210 -18.61 15.06 4.74
C GLN A 210 -19.25 15.08 6.13
N SER A 211 -20.21 14.19 6.40
CA SER A 211 -20.81 14.06 7.73
C SER A 211 -19.84 13.56 8.81
N ILE A 212 -18.79 12.81 8.46
CA ILE A 212 -17.77 12.36 9.41
C ILE A 212 -16.82 13.52 9.76
N ILE A 213 -16.55 14.41 8.81
CA ILE A 213 -15.66 15.56 8.99
C ILE A 213 -16.32 16.64 9.87
N GLN A 214 -17.61 16.90 9.68
CA GLN A 214 -18.43 17.84 10.48
C GLN A 214 -18.43 17.46 11.96
#